data_AF-A0A7W4B7S3-F1
#
_entry.id   AF-A0A7W4B7S3-F1
#
_cell.length_a   1.000
_cell.length_b   1.000
_cell.length_c   1.000
_cell.angle_alpha   90.00
_cell.angle_beta   90.00
_cell.angle_gamma   90.00
#
_symmetry.space_group_name_H-M   'P 1'
#
loop_
_entity.id
_entity.type
_entity.pdbx_description
1 polymer ?
#
loop_
_entity_poly.entity_id
_entity_poly.type
_entity_poly.pdbx_seq_one_letter_code
_entity_poly.pdbx_strand_id
1 'polypeptide(L)'
;MKSFLSLAFAGLSATALLTFSPFTKAQWYESTGHAQVQNGDVSAAKSAAIKDAITQALVFSGARVSSVQTLVDGVLMQDQLKISSHGEIQKIELVSENQYSNKFAITLRLDIFSQTEHCPQSSFNKFVAITQSQLNHREQARLGQIFDINKAVSKNIFTSLQKSKMSAVPVAYYKNAIKVDKYFSQQHDYSNAQLEEIASRSNAQYVLLSQITNLSASDKLNSDYAFWQDESYQRSYSIEFVLFDGTTYEQLWQNSYHSQAVWPFKKTAIVDVNSDKFWQSAYGQNINNINQSISYDIQAAMACLPTQGKIMHMENGKVVINLGKAHGLKKGQMLSIAHHNYLTDAAGNIMPHTVTTLNTIRIEQLYQQTAIAVSIDDKPLPGVQINDVVEIISQEL
;
A
#
# COMPACT_ATOMS: atom_id res chain seq x y z
N MET A 1 -61.08 13.29 56.85
CA MET A 1 -62.03 12.17 56.69
C MET A 1 -62.18 11.87 55.19
N LYS A 2 -62.43 10.61 54.89
CA LYS A 2 -62.19 9.93 53.60
C LYS A 2 -63.16 10.33 52.47
N SER A 3 -62.65 10.11 51.25
CA SER A 3 -63.36 9.64 50.04
C SER A 3 -64.18 10.67 49.25
N PHE A 4 -63.76 10.91 47.99
CA PHE A 4 -64.60 10.66 46.81
C PHE A 4 -63.68 10.47 45.59
N LEU A 5 -63.39 9.19 45.27
CA LEU A 5 -62.91 8.77 43.95
C LEU A 5 -64.09 8.84 42.97
N SER A 6 -63.91 9.55 41.86
CA SER A 6 -64.80 9.49 40.70
C SER A 6 -63.96 9.61 39.43
N LEU A 7 -63.89 8.49 38.70
CA LEU A 7 -63.83 8.37 37.24
C LEU A 7 -63.01 9.38 36.42
N ALA A 8 -61.83 8.95 35.99
CA ALA A 8 -61.25 9.34 34.69
C ALA A 8 -60.30 8.23 34.20
N PHE A 9 -60.85 7.05 33.94
CA PHE A 9 -60.16 5.95 33.25
C PHE A 9 -60.67 5.93 31.80
N ALA A 10 -60.05 6.74 30.93
CA ALA A 10 -60.06 6.54 29.48
C ALA A 10 -59.21 7.63 28.82
N GLY A 11 -58.09 7.22 28.21
CA GLY A 11 -57.42 8.01 27.19
C GLY A 11 -56.18 8.75 27.66
N LEU A 12 -55.05 8.05 27.74
CA LEU A 12 -53.70 8.57 27.46
C LEU A 12 -52.68 7.43 27.59
N SER A 13 -52.74 6.46 26.67
CA SER A 13 -51.66 5.48 26.48
C SER A 13 -51.54 5.14 24.99
N ALA A 14 -51.32 6.17 24.18
CA ALA A 14 -51.00 6.02 22.76
C ALA A 14 -50.07 7.14 22.26
N THR A 15 -49.25 7.71 23.15
CA THR A 15 -48.27 8.74 22.78
C THR A 15 -46.95 8.06 22.40
N ALA A 16 -46.89 7.64 21.14
CA ALA A 16 -45.71 7.63 20.28
C ALA A 16 -44.35 7.27 20.93
N LEU A 17 -44.08 5.97 21.09
CA LEU A 17 -42.72 5.46 20.83
C LEU A 17 -42.50 5.48 19.31
N LEU A 18 -42.18 6.65 18.76
CA LEU A 18 -41.44 6.74 17.50
C LEU A 18 -39.99 6.38 17.84
N THR A 19 -39.72 5.08 17.89
CA THR A 19 -38.35 4.56 17.87
C THR A 19 -37.73 5.00 16.55
N PHE A 20 -36.91 6.05 16.61
CA PHE A 20 -35.95 6.35 15.56
C PHE A 20 -35.07 5.12 15.40
N SER A 21 -35.39 4.31 14.39
CA SER A 21 -34.51 3.24 13.96
C SER A 21 -33.21 3.92 13.49
N PRO A 22 -32.02 3.53 13.96
CA PRO A 22 -30.81 4.00 13.32
C PRO A 22 -30.89 3.60 11.85
N PHE A 23 -30.84 4.58 10.95
CA PHE A 23 -30.70 4.33 9.53
C PHE A 23 -29.42 3.52 9.33
N THR A 24 -29.56 2.22 9.15
CA THR A 24 -28.47 1.37 8.67
C THR A 24 -28.19 1.82 7.24
N LYS A 25 -27.13 2.62 7.06
CA LYS A 25 -26.68 3.00 5.73
C LYS A 25 -25.94 1.81 5.13
N ALA A 26 -26.59 1.12 4.20
CA ALA A 26 -25.86 0.26 3.27
C ALA A 26 -24.98 1.16 2.41
N GLN A 27 -23.65 1.04 2.55
CA GLN A 27 -22.69 1.83 1.78
C GLN A 27 -22.16 0.96 0.65
N TRP A 28 -22.59 1.29 -0.56
CA TRP A 28 -22.10 0.68 -1.78
C TRP A 28 -20.82 1.37 -2.25
N TYR A 29 -19.82 0.58 -2.63
CA TYR A 29 -18.59 1.05 -3.23
C TYR A 29 -18.60 0.75 -4.72
N GLU A 30 -18.36 1.76 -5.55
CA GLU A 30 -18.23 1.58 -7.00
C GLU A 30 -16.77 1.84 -7.40
N SER A 31 -16.16 0.87 -8.07
CA SER A 31 -14.76 0.92 -8.49
C SER A 31 -14.60 0.44 -9.93
N THR A 32 -13.67 1.05 -10.65
CA THR A 32 -13.33 0.66 -12.01
C THR A 32 -11.92 0.11 -12.07
N GLY A 33 -11.81 -1.16 -12.45
CA GLY A 33 -10.54 -1.83 -12.71
C GLY A 33 -10.18 -1.84 -14.18
N HIS A 34 -8.89 -1.97 -14.46
CA HIS A 34 -8.30 -1.84 -15.76
C HIS A 34 -7.28 -2.94 -16.05
N ALA A 35 -7.30 -3.48 -17.27
CA ALA A 35 -6.29 -4.41 -17.74
C ALA A 35 -6.06 -4.28 -19.24
N GLN A 36 -4.90 -4.70 -19.72
CA GLN A 36 -4.62 -4.76 -21.16
C GLN A 36 -4.98 -6.15 -21.71
N VAL A 37 -5.53 -6.19 -22.92
CA VAL A 37 -5.74 -7.44 -23.68
C VAL A 37 -4.41 -7.90 -24.25
N GLN A 38 -4.03 -9.15 -23.99
CA GLN A 38 -2.76 -9.71 -24.45
C GLN A 38 -3.04 -10.82 -25.46
N ASN A 39 -2.45 -10.76 -26.65
CA ASN A 39 -2.56 -11.81 -27.69
C ASN A 39 -4.00 -12.25 -28.02
N GLY A 40 -4.99 -11.36 -27.85
CA GLY A 40 -6.41 -11.69 -28.01
C GLY A 40 -7.03 -12.46 -26.84
N ASP A 41 -6.30 -12.70 -25.75
CA ASP A 41 -6.81 -13.33 -24.53
C ASP A 41 -7.62 -12.31 -23.71
N VAL A 42 -8.89 -12.21 -24.10
CA VAL A 42 -9.89 -11.37 -23.44
C VAL A 42 -10.19 -11.87 -22.01
N SER A 43 -10.14 -13.19 -21.79
CA SER A 43 -10.49 -13.79 -20.50
C SER A 43 -9.49 -13.41 -19.41
N ALA A 44 -8.19 -13.51 -19.70
CA ALA A 44 -7.14 -13.10 -18.76
C ALA A 44 -7.21 -11.60 -18.44
N ALA A 45 -7.46 -10.77 -19.45
CA ALA A 45 -7.63 -9.32 -19.26
C ALA A 45 -8.85 -9.00 -18.39
N LYS A 46 -9.97 -9.70 -18.61
CA LYS A 46 -11.19 -9.55 -17.80
C LYS A 46 -10.93 -9.93 -16.34
N SER A 47 -10.28 -11.06 -16.08
CA SER A 47 -9.88 -11.50 -14.74
C SER A 47 -9.00 -10.46 -14.03
N ALA A 48 -7.98 -9.92 -14.72
CA ALA A 48 -7.10 -8.91 -14.17
C ALA A 48 -7.83 -7.58 -13.87
N ALA A 49 -8.77 -7.15 -14.73
CA ALA A 49 -9.56 -5.94 -14.50
C ALA A 49 -10.56 -6.11 -13.36
N ILE A 50 -11.17 -7.28 -13.20
CA ILE A 50 -12.01 -7.60 -12.03
C ILE A 50 -11.19 -7.55 -10.75
N LYS A 51 -10.01 -8.20 -10.76
CA LYS A 51 -9.07 -8.18 -9.62
C LYS A 51 -8.75 -6.75 -9.20
N ASP A 52 -8.35 -5.92 -10.16
CA ASP A 52 -8.06 -4.49 -9.94
C ASP A 52 -9.26 -3.76 -9.30
N ALA A 53 -10.47 -3.91 -9.85
CA ALA A 53 -11.67 -3.27 -9.33
C ALA A 53 -11.97 -3.67 -7.88
N ILE A 54 -11.95 -4.97 -7.57
CA ILE A 54 -12.20 -5.48 -6.21
C ILE A 54 -11.15 -4.96 -5.24
N THR A 55 -9.87 -4.99 -5.63
CA THR A 55 -8.78 -4.54 -4.76
C THR A 55 -8.87 -3.04 -4.47
N GLN A 56 -9.17 -2.21 -5.47
CA GLN A 56 -9.39 -0.78 -5.26
C GLN A 56 -10.52 -0.51 -4.25
N ALA A 57 -11.64 -1.23 -4.38
CA ALA A 57 -12.78 -1.06 -3.48
C ALA A 57 -12.45 -1.47 -2.04
N LEU A 58 -11.78 -2.61 -1.85
CA LEU A 58 -11.38 -3.10 -0.53
C LEU A 58 -10.40 -2.16 0.17
N VAL A 59 -9.37 -1.68 -0.54
CA VAL A 59 -8.40 -0.74 0.04
C VAL A 59 -9.09 0.58 0.41
N PHE A 60 -9.97 1.09 -0.45
CA PHE A 60 -10.70 2.33 -0.16
C PHE A 60 -11.66 2.18 1.03
N SER A 61 -12.31 1.01 1.17
CA SER A 61 -13.19 0.73 2.31
C SER A 61 -12.43 0.40 3.60
N GLY A 62 -11.09 0.33 3.57
CA GLY A 62 -10.27 -0.09 4.71
C GLY A 62 -10.44 -1.57 5.07
N ALA A 63 -11.00 -2.36 4.15
CA ALA A 63 -11.24 -3.79 4.28
C ALA A 63 -9.94 -4.58 3.97
N ARG A 64 -9.73 -5.71 4.65
CA ARG A 64 -8.59 -6.61 4.44
C ARG A 64 -8.61 -7.18 3.03
N VAL A 65 -7.47 -7.08 2.34
CA VAL A 65 -7.29 -7.52 0.93
C VAL A 65 -6.96 -9.02 0.80
N SER A 66 -6.90 -9.76 1.91
CA SER A 66 -6.37 -11.14 1.96
C SER A 66 -7.21 -12.21 1.24
N SER A 67 -8.18 -11.88 0.38
CA SER A 67 -9.05 -12.88 -0.28
C SER A 67 -9.54 -12.49 -1.69
N VAL A 68 -8.83 -11.62 -2.41
CA VAL A 68 -9.25 -11.20 -3.75
C VAL A 68 -9.24 -12.34 -4.77
N GLN A 69 -8.31 -13.29 -4.67
CA GLN A 69 -8.16 -14.35 -5.69
C GLN A 69 -9.39 -15.28 -5.77
N THR A 70 -9.95 -15.69 -4.63
CA THR A 70 -11.17 -16.51 -4.58
C THR A 70 -12.40 -15.76 -5.12
N LEU A 71 -12.43 -14.44 -4.96
CA LEU A 71 -13.52 -13.59 -5.46
C LEU A 71 -13.45 -13.38 -6.98
N VAL A 72 -12.24 -13.26 -7.53
CA VAL A 72 -12.03 -13.15 -8.98
C VAL A 72 -12.56 -14.40 -9.69
N ASP A 73 -12.23 -15.58 -9.19
CA ASP A 73 -12.71 -16.85 -9.74
C ASP A 73 -14.24 -16.97 -9.64
N GLY A 74 -14.83 -16.51 -8.53
CA GLY A 74 -16.29 -16.46 -8.34
C GLY A 74 -17.02 -15.54 -9.33
N VAL A 75 -16.48 -14.34 -9.59
CA VAL A 75 -17.06 -13.37 -10.54
C VAL A 75 -16.98 -13.87 -11.99
N LEU A 76 -15.96 -14.68 -12.34
CA LEU A 76 -15.78 -15.20 -13.70
C LEU A 76 -16.71 -16.38 -14.05
N MET A 77 -17.23 -17.11 -13.06
CA MET A 77 -17.95 -18.38 -13.30
C MET A 77 -19.49 -18.27 -13.38
N GLN A 78 -20.12 -17.12 -13.08
CA GLN A 78 -21.60 -17.03 -13.00
C GLN A 78 -22.20 -15.74 -13.60
N ASP A 79 -23.02 -15.91 -14.65
CA ASP A 79 -23.80 -14.86 -15.34
C ASP A 79 -24.98 -14.27 -14.53
N GLN A 80 -25.22 -14.72 -13.30
CA GLN A 80 -26.26 -14.16 -12.42
C GLN A 80 -25.72 -14.01 -10.98
N LEU A 81 -25.46 -12.75 -10.60
CA LEU A 81 -24.64 -12.35 -9.45
C LEU A 81 -25.41 -12.33 -8.12
N LYS A 82 -25.20 -13.36 -7.28
CA LYS A 82 -25.37 -13.34 -5.82
C LYS A 82 -24.27 -14.19 -5.18
N ILE A 83 -23.08 -13.63 -5.01
CA ILE A 83 -21.99 -14.28 -4.30
C ILE A 83 -21.97 -13.72 -2.88
N SER A 84 -22.40 -14.53 -1.90
CA SER A 84 -22.17 -14.26 -0.48
C SER A 84 -20.86 -14.92 -0.07
N SER A 85 -19.76 -14.16 -0.07
CA SER A 85 -18.51 -14.64 0.49
C SER A 85 -18.56 -14.53 2.02
N HIS A 86 -18.05 -15.53 2.74
CA HIS A 86 -17.78 -15.39 4.18
C HIS A 86 -16.55 -14.48 4.33
N GLY A 87 -16.78 -13.17 4.47
CA GLY A 87 -15.75 -12.13 4.56
C GLY A 87 -16.38 -10.74 4.63
N GLU A 88 -15.57 -9.69 4.39
CA GLU A 88 -16.03 -8.30 4.45
C GLU A 88 -16.87 -7.87 3.23
N ILE A 89 -16.95 -8.67 2.16
CA ILE A 89 -17.76 -8.39 0.96
C ILE A 89 -19.00 -9.30 0.95
N GLN A 90 -20.19 -8.71 1.05
CA GLN A 90 -21.46 -9.45 1.03
C GLN A 90 -22.01 -9.64 -0.39
N LYS A 91 -21.76 -8.69 -1.29
CA LYS A 91 -22.28 -8.74 -2.66
C LYS A 91 -21.38 -7.99 -3.64
N ILE A 92 -21.28 -8.50 -4.87
CA ILE A 92 -20.60 -7.87 -6.00
C ILE A 92 -21.56 -7.85 -7.18
N GLU A 93 -21.70 -6.71 -7.83
CA GLU A 93 -22.50 -6.48 -9.03
C GLU A 93 -21.61 -5.92 -10.15
N LEU A 94 -21.67 -6.50 -11.35
CA LEU A 94 -21.05 -5.94 -12.54
C LEU A 94 -21.93 -4.80 -13.06
N VAL A 95 -21.45 -3.57 -12.99
CA VAL A 95 -22.18 -2.37 -13.45
C VAL A 95 -21.94 -2.15 -14.93
N SER A 96 -20.69 -2.27 -15.38
CA SER A 96 -20.34 -2.09 -16.78
C SER A 96 -19.07 -2.83 -17.16
N GLU A 97 -19.04 -3.35 -18.37
CA GLU A 97 -17.86 -3.91 -19.02
C GLU A 97 -17.64 -3.17 -20.34
N ASN A 98 -16.52 -2.48 -20.45
CA ASN A 98 -16.17 -1.71 -21.64
C ASN A 98 -14.79 -2.14 -22.15
N GLN A 99 -14.70 -2.37 -23.45
CA GLN A 99 -13.44 -2.61 -24.14
C GLN A 99 -13.09 -1.41 -25.01
N TYR A 100 -11.97 -0.77 -24.73
CA TYR A 100 -11.43 0.33 -25.53
C TYR A 100 -10.10 -0.10 -26.15
N SER A 101 -10.12 -0.39 -27.46
CA SER A 101 -8.96 -0.90 -28.21
C SER A 101 -8.37 -2.16 -27.54
N ASN A 102 -7.19 -2.02 -26.91
CA ASN A 102 -6.47 -3.09 -26.23
C ASN A 102 -6.59 -3.02 -24.69
N LYS A 103 -7.56 -2.26 -24.15
CA LYS A 103 -7.77 -2.09 -22.71
C LYS A 103 -9.18 -2.50 -22.31
N PHE A 104 -9.30 -3.34 -21.29
CA PHE A 104 -10.55 -3.59 -20.57
C PHE A 104 -10.71 -2.60 -19.43
N ALA A 105 -11.94 -2.11 -19.25
CA ALA A 105 -12.38 -1.34 -18.11
C ALA A 105 -13.65 -1.98 -17.55
N ILE A 106 -13.58 -2.44 -16.30
CA ILE A 106 -14.68 -3.15 -15.63
C ILE A 106 -15.06 -2.36 -14.40
N THR A 107 -16.32 -1.95 -14.32
CA THR A 107 -16.87 -1.26 -13.16
C THR A 107 -17.69 -2.24 -12.34
N LEU A 108 -17.31 -2.39 -11.07
CA LEU A 108 -18.00 -3.23 -10.11
C LEU A 108 -18.63 -2.35 -9.03
N ARG A 109 -19.78 -2.81 -8.52
CA ARG A 109 -20.43 -2.28 -7.34
C ARG A 109 -20.39 -3.34 -6.26
N LEU A 110 -19.80 -3.02 -5.11
CA LEU A 110 -19.56 -3.94 -4.01
C LEU A 110 -20.28 -3.47 -2.75
N ASP A 111 -20.93 -4.42 -2.07
CA ASP A 111 -21.46 -4.23 -0.72
C ASP A 111 -20.42 -4.74 0.27
N ILE A 112 -19.73 -3.81 0.95
CA ILE A 112 -18.61 -4.10 1.83
C ILE A 112 -18.98 -3.71 3.26
N PHE A 113 -19.04 -4.70 4.14
CA PHE A 113 -19.15 -4.53 5.57
C PHE A 113 -17.77 -4.75 6.19
N SER A 114 -17.04 -3.68 6.49
CA SER A 114 -15.84 -3.81 7.31
C SER A 114 -16.27 -4.23 8.72
N GLN A 115 -15.71 -5.33 9.22
CA GLN A 115 -15.92 -5.72 10.60
C GLN A 115 -15.12 -4.77 11.49
N THR A 116 -15.76 -3.67 11.93
CA THR A 116 -15.44 -2.91 13.15
C THR A 116 -13.97 -2.79 13.54
N GLU A 117 -13.11 -2.39 12.62
CA GLU A 117 -11.98 -1.51 12.92
C GLU A 117 -12.06 -0.35 11.94
N HIS A 118 -12.76 0.71 12.33
CA HIS A 118 -12.61 1.99 11.63
C HIS A 118 -11.16 2.37 11.77
N CYS A 119 -10.40 2.18 10.69
CA CYS A 119 -8.98 2.48 10.59
C CYS A 119 -8.83 3.97 10.27
N PRO A 120 -8.71 4.88 11.26
CA PRO A 120 -8.81 6.33 11.02
C PRO A 120 -7.59 6.83 10.25
N GLN A 121 -6.48 6.10 10.39
CA GLN A 121 -5.21 6.33 9.72
C GLN A 121 -5.31 6.15 8.19
N SER A 122 -6.33 5.45 7.67
CA SER A 122 -6.55 5.28 6.23
C SER A 122 -6.76 6.62 5.49
N SER A 123 -7.28 7.63 6.19
CA SER A 123 -7.54 8.97 5.63
C SER A 123 -6.30 9.83 5.44
N PHE A 124 -5.16 9.42 5.99
CA PHE A 124 -3.88 10.13 5.89
C PHE A 124 -2.95 9.48 4.87
N ASN A 125 -2.19 10.32 4.18
CA ASN A 125 -1.22 9.88 3.21
C ASN A 125 0.10 9.51 3.91
N LYS A 126 0.60 8.32 3.60
CA LYS A 126 1.79 7.70 4.18
C LYS A 126 2.86 7.61 3.11
N PHE A 127 3.97 8.28 3.33
CA PHE A 127 5.00 8.41 2.31
C PHE A 127 5.94 7.20 2.42
N VAL A 128 6.17 6.52 1.31
CA VAL A 128 7.05 5.35 1.22
C VAL A 128 8.19 5.61 0.24
N ALA A 129 9.42 5.51 0.71
CA ALA A 129 10.61 5.61 -0.11
C ALA A 129 10.75 4.34 -0.97
N ILE A 130 10.62 4.49 -2.29
CA ILE A 130 10.85 3.40 -3.23
C ILE A 130 12.32 3.40 -3.61
N THR A 131 13.07 2.42 -3.12
CA THR A 131 14.51 2.29 -3.34
C THR A 131 14.85 1.51 -4.61
N GLN A 132 16.12 1.51 -4.99
CA GLN A 132 16.57 0.77 -6.16
C GLN A 132 16.65 -0.71 -5.81
N SER A 133 16.06 -1.56 -6.64
CA SER A 133 16.12 -3.00 -6.48
C SER A 133 17.58 -3.46 -6.66
N GLN A 134 18.01 -4.40 -5.83
CA GLN A 134 19.28 -5.09 -6.02
C GLN A 134 19.10 -6.25 -7.00
N LEU A 135 20.09 -6.49 -7.86
CA LEU A 135 20.12 -7.69 -8.69
C LEU A 135 21.12 -8.67 -8.10
N ASN A 136 20.63 -9.77 -7.52
CA ASN A 136 21.50 -10.71 -6.79
C ASN A 136 22.43 -11.47 -7.72
N HIS A 137 21.88 -11.93 -8.86
CA HIS A 137 22.59 -12.74 -9.84
C HIS A 137 22.75 -11.97 -11.15
N ARG A 138 23.77 -11.12 -11.23
CA ARG A 138 24.01 -10.24 -12.39
C ARG A 138 24.26 -11.04 -13.67
N GLU A 139 24.83 -12.24 -13.56
CA GLU A 139 25.04 -13.19 -14.64
C GLU A 139 23.75 -13.64 -15.34
N GLN A 140 22.62 -13.65 -14.63
CA GLN A 140 21.32 -14.02 -15.20
C GLN A 140 20.75 -12.92 -16.14
N ALA A 141 21.29 -11.70 -16.10
CA ALA A 141 20.91 -10.62 -17.00
C ALA A 141 21.63 -10.65 -18.37
N ARG A 142 22.53 -11.62 -18.61
CA ARG A 142 23.30 -11.75 -19.87
C ARG A 142 22.40 -11.92 -21.10
N LEU A 143 21.35 -12.73 -21.00
CA LEU A 143 20.36 -12.87 -22.07
C LEU A 143 19.64 -11.53 -22.27
N GLY A 144 19.75 -10.94 -23.46
CA GLY A 144 19.22 -9.61 -23.75
C GLY A 144 20.08 -8.44 -23.24
N GLN A 145 21.17 -8.70 -22.53
CA GLN A 145 22.02 -7.69 -21.85
C GLN A 145 21.24 -6.72 -20.95
N ILE A 146 20.24 -7.23 -20.22
CA ILE A 146 19.30 -6.44 -19.41
C ILE A 146 19.88 -6.06 -18.03
N PHE A 147 21.13 -5.63 -17.96
CA PHE A 147 21.83 -5.38 -16.68
C PHE A 147 21.24 -4.24 -15.85
N ASP A 148 20.53 -3.30 -16.49
CA ASP A 148 19.85 -2.18 -15.82
C ASP A 148 18.38 -2.48 -15.48
N ILE A 149 17.95 -3.74 -15.61
CA ILE A 149 16.56 -4.15 -15.33
C ILE A 149 16.13 -3.76 -13.91
N ASN A 150 17.05 -3.83 -12.94
CA ASN A 150 16.77 -3.48 -11.56
C ASN A 150 16.38 -2.00 -11.41
N LYS A 151 17.05 -1.08 -12.14
CA LYS A 151 16.69 0.35 -12.16
C LYS A 151 15.34 0.57 -12.83
N ALA A 152 15.11 -0.09 -13.97
CA ALA A 152 13.88 0.06 -14.74
C ALA A 152 12.65 -0.45 -13.97
N VAL A 153 12.78 -1.61 -13.30
CA VAL A 153 11.76 -2.18 -12.42
C VAL A 153 11.43 -1.23 -11.27
N SER A 154 12.43 -0.71 -10.54
CA SER A 154 12.16 0.20 -9.42
C SER A 154 11.44 1.48 -9.84
N LYS A 155 11.81 2.04 -11.00
CA LYS A 155 11.10 3.18 -11.60
C LYS A 155 9.66 2.83 -11.94
N ASN A 156 9.40 1.62 -12.45
CA ASN A 156 8.05 1.18 -12.77
C ASN A 156 7.20 0.94 -11.53
N ILE A 157 7.76 0.36 -10.46
CA ILE A 157 7.07 0.22 -9.17
C ILE A 157 6.68 1.58 -8.61
N PHE A 158 7.61 2.54 -8.59
CA PHE A 158 7.31 3.92 -8.21
C PHE A 158 6.16 4.51 -9.04
N THR A 159 6.19 4.30 -10.36
CA THR A 159 5.16 4.80 -11.28
C THR A 159 3.81 4.13 -11.07
N SER A 160 3.77 2.82 -10.80
CA SER A 160 2.54 2.07 -10.51
C SER A 160 1.89 2.53 -9.22
N LEU A 161 2.66 2.69 -8.15
CA LEU A 161 2.18 3.26 -6.89
C LEU A 161 1.68 4.71 -7.04
N GLN A 162 2.33 5.51 -7.89
CA GLN A 162 1.90 6.89 -8.12
C GLN A 162 0.57 6.96 -8.86
N LYS A 163 0.29 5.99 -9.73
CA LYS A 163 -0.94 5.93 -10.54
C LYS A 163 -2.16 5.47 -9.75
N SER A 164 -2.01 4.64 -8.71
CA SER A 164 -3.15 4.11 -7.95
C SER A 164 -3.88 5.19 -7.13
N LYS A 165 -3.26 6.35 -6.86
CA LYS A 165 -3.85 7.48 -6.11
C LYS A 165 -4.51 7.06 -4.78
N MET A 166 -3.78 6.31 -3.97
CA MET A 166 -4.21 5.82 -2.66
C MET A 166 -3.34 6.39 -1.54
N SER A 167 -3.60 5.99 -0.31
CA SER A 167 -2.98 6.54 0.90
C SER A 167 -1.48 6.27 1.01
N ALA A 168 -0.92 5.21 0.42
CA ALA A 168 0.53 5.06 0.31
C ALA A 168 1.07 5.87 -0.88
N VAL A 169 1.79 6.94 -0.58
CA VAL A 169 2.33 7.88 -1.57
C VAL A 169 3.81 7.57 -1.80
N PRO A 170 4.22 7.18 -3.02
CA PRO A 170 5.61 6.83 -3.26
C PRO A 170 6.50 8.08 -3.35
N VAL A 171 7.68 8.00 -2.73
CA VAL A 171 8.77 8.96 -2.86
C VAL A 171 9.92 8.30 -3.62
N ALA A 172 10.43 8.97 -4.64
CA ALA A 172 11.49 8.43 -5.47
C ALA A 172 12.84 8.43 -4.73
N TYR A 173 13.34 7.24 -4.39
CA TYR A 173 14.71 7.04 -3.91
C TYR A 173 15.50 6.04 -4.78
N TYR A 174 14.85 5.49 -5.82
CA TYR A 174 15.36 4.42 -6.68
C TYR A 174 16.52 4.80 -7.61
N LYS A 175 16.96 6.06 -7.59
CA LYS A 175 18.15 6.51 -8.33
C LYS A 175 19.44 6.29 -7.54
N ASN A 176 19.34 6.06 -6.24
CA ASN A 176 20.46 5.77 -5.37
C ASN A 176 20.65 4.26 -5.31
N ALA A 177 21.85 3.78 -5.64
CA ALA A 177 22.18 2.38 -5.46
C ALA A 177 22.34 2.06 -3.97
N ILE A 178 21.69 0.99 -3.52
CA ILE A 178 21.67 0.56 -2.11
C ILE A 178 21.98 -0.93 -2.09
N LYS A 179 22.85 -1.34 -1.16
CA LYS A 179 23.02 -2.75 -0.82
C LYS A 179 21.96 -3.13 0.20
N VAL A 180 21.16 -4.13 -0.13
CA VAL A 180 20.02 -4.57 0.66
C VAL A 180 20.08 -6.06 1.02
N ASP A 181 21.13 -6.78 0.64
CA ASP A 181 21.27 -8.23 0.85
C ASP A 181 21.04 -8.67 2.30
N LYS A 182 21.59 -7.93 3.27
CA LYS A 182 21.41 -8.21 4.71
C LYS A 182 19.97 -8.06 5.20
N TYR A 183 19.15 -7.23 4.56
CA TYR A 183 17.75 -7.02 4.95
C TYR A 183 16.85 -8.19 4.59
N PHE A 184 17.32 -9.10 3.72
CA PHE A 184 16.62 -10.32 3.34
C PHE A 184 17.23 -11.56 4.01
N SER A 185 18.16 -11.39 4.94
CA SER A 185 18.75 -12.47 5.74
C SER A 185 17.90 -12.78 6.97
N GLN A 186 17.84 -14.06 7.35
CA GLN A 186 17.22 -14.49 8.61
C GLN A 186 17.98 -14.02 9.86
N GLN A 187 19.21 -13.54 9.70
CA GLN A 187 20.09 -13.14 10.79
C GLN A 187 19.81 -11.73 11.32
N HIS A 188 18.93 -10.96 10.65
CA HIS A 188 18.56 -9.59 11.04
C HIS A 188 19.78 -8.66 11.27
N ASP A 189 20.85 -8.85 10.51
CA ASP A 189 22.13 -8.13 10.65
C ASP A 189 22.21 -6.82 9.84
N TYR A 190 21.03 -6.26 9.54
CA TYR A 190 20.89 -5.05 8.73
C TYR A 190 21.13 -3.77 9.53
N SER A 191 21.35 -2.65 8.82
CA SER A 191 21.77 -1.39 9.43
C SER A 191 20.62 -0.40 9.60
N ASN A 192 20.20 -0.17 10.85
CA ASN A 192 19.21 0.87 11.16
C ASN A 192 19.63 2.27 10.68
N ALA A 193 20.93 2.58 10.71
CA ALA A 193 21.45 3.86 10.23
C ALA A 193 21.21 4.08 8.72
N GLN A 194 21.22 3.01 7.92
CA GLN A 194 20.92 3.11 6.49
C GLN A 194 19.42 3.30 6.24
N LEU A 195 18.54 2.68 7.03
CA LEU A 195 17.10 2.96 7.00
C LEU A 195 16.80 4.41 7.41
N GLU A 196 17.45 4.90 8.46
CA GLU A 196 17.36 6.29 8.91
C GLU A 196 17.80 7.27 7.82
N GLU A 197 18.93 7.01 7.17
CA GLU A 197 19.42 7.84 6.07
C GLU A 197 18.43 7.92 4.92
N ILE A 198 17.86 6.78 4.52
CA ILE A 198 16.86 6.72 3.44
C ILE A 198 15.63 7.54 3.86
N ALA A 199 15.03 7.23 5.01
CA ALA A 199 13.81 7.88 5.50
C ALA A 199 13.99 9.40 5.65
N SER A 200 15.10 9.84 6.22
CA SER A 200 15.43 11.25 6.44
C SER A 200 15.64 11.99 5.11
N ARG A 201 16.46 11.45 4.19
CA ARG A 201 16.73 12.09 2.89
C ARG A 201 15.50 12.13 1.98
N SER A 202 14.63 11.13 2.05
CA SER A 202 13.39 11.11 1.26
C SER A 202 12.23 11.83 1.95
N ASN A 203 12.36 12.21 3.22
CA ASN A 203 11.23 12.63 4.05
C ASN A 203 10.03 11.66 3.99
N ALA A 204 10.32 10.36 4.04
CA ALA A 204 9.31 9.31 3.97
C ALA A 204 9.18 8.63 5.33
N GLN A 205 7.96 8.27 5.71
CA GLN A 205 7.69 7.55 6.96
C GLN A 205 8.08 6.07 6.86
N TYR A 206 8.09 5.52 5.65
CA TYR A 206 8.35 4.10 5.41
C TYR A 206 9.40 3.92 4.32
N VAL A 207 10.11 2.80 4.37
CA VAL A 207 11.15 2.45 3.39
C VAL A 207 10.83 1.10 2.77
N LEU A 208 10.70 1.05 1.44
CA LEU A 208 10.52 -0.19 0.69
C LEU A 208 11.85 -0.60 0.05
N LEU A 209 12.39 -1.73 0.50
CA LEU A 209 13.58 -2.36 -0.08
C LEU A 209 13.17 -3.52 -0.99
N SER A 210 13.99 -3.82 -1.99
CA SER A 210 13.71 -4.93 -2.92
C SER A 210 14.96 -5.58 -3.49
N GLN A 211 14.87 -6.88 -3.75
CA GLN A 211 15.91 -7.64 -4.45
C GLN A 211 15.31 -8.57 -5.52
N ILE A 212 15.88 -8.55 -6.72
CA ILE A 212 15.59 -9.48 -7.80
C ILE A 212 16.44 -10.73 -7.55
N THR A 213 15.77 -11.83 -7.19
CA THR A 213 16.40 -13.09 -6.81
C THR A 213 16.58 -14.06 -7.97
N ASN A 214 15.77 -13.93 -9.04
CA ASN A 214 15.90 -14.81 -10.20
C ASN A 214 15.47 -14.13 -11.52
N LEU A 215 16.35 -14.16 -12.52
CA LEU A 215 16.12 -13.77 -13.93
C LEU A 215 16.51 -14.87 -14.92
N SER A 216 16.68 -16.12 -14.45
CA SER A 216 17.16 -17.23 -15.28
C SER A 216 16.23 -17.51 -16.45
N ALA A 217 16.82 -17.93 -17.57
CA ALA A 217 16.07 -18.57 -18.64
C ALA A 217 15.88 -20.05 -18.30
N SER A 218 14.70 -20.59 -18.60
CA SER A 218 14.43 -22.03 -18.55
C SER A 218 14.99 -22.73 -19.80
N ASP A 219 14.80 -24.04 -19.85
CA ASP A 219 15.07 -24.85 -21.04
C ASP A 219 14.23 -24.39 -22.24
N LYS A 220 14.72 -24.73 -23.43
CA LYS A 220 14.11 -24.42 -24.72
C LYS A 220 12.70 -25.03 -24.78
N LEU A 221 11.71 -24.21 -25.12
CA LEU A 221 10.32 -24.67 -25.27
C LEU A 221 10.11 -25.47 -26.56
N ASN A 222 10.90 -25.18 -27.59
CA ASN A 222 10.78 -25.82 -28.89
C ASN A 222 11.72 -27.02 -28.97
N SER A 223 11.28 -28.11 -29.61
CA SER A 223 12.10 -29.30 -29.82
C SER A 223 13.43 -28.96 -30.53
N ASP A 224 14.52 -29.65 -30.16
CA ASP A 224 15.81 -29.52 -30.83
C ASP A 224 15.76 -29.92 -32.31
N TYR A 225 14.79 -30.76 -32.70
CA TYR A 225 14.56 -31.14 -34.09
C TYR A 225 13.83 -30.07 -34.92
N ALA A 226 13.24 -29.05 -34.29
CA ALA A 226 12.55 -27.96 -34.96
C ALA A 226 13.52 -26.81 -35.33
N PHE A 227 14.61 -27.11 -36.04
CA PHE A 227 15.66 -26.16 -36.39
C PHE A 227 15.18 -25.00 -37.29
N TRP A 228 14.03 -25.16 -37.94
CA TRP A 228 13.39 -24.14 -38.79
C TRP A 228 12.53 -23.13 -38.01
N GLN A 229 12.28 -23.37 -36.73
CA GLN A 229 11.53 -22.44 -35.87
C GLN A 229 12.48 -21.58 -35.04
N ASP A 230 12.14 -20.30 -34.88
CA ASP A 230 12.85 -19.43 -33.94
C ASP A 230 12.80 -20.05 -32.54
N GLU A 231 13.92 -20.04 -31.83
CA GLU A 231 14.02 -20.64 -30.51
C GLU A 231 13.17 -19.85 -29.49
N SER A 232 12.25 -20.54 -28.82
CA SER A 232 11.43 -19.97 -27.75
C SER A 232 11.92 -20.46 -26.39
N TYR A 233 11.99 -19.55 -25.41
CA TYR A 233 12.40 -19.81 -24.04
C TYR A 233 11.41 -19.17 -23.10
N GLN A 234 11.17 -19.80 -21.95
CA GLN A 234 10.62 -19.06 -20.84
C GLN A 234 11.74 -18.44 -20.03
N ARG A 235 11.45 -17.32 -19.40
CA ARG A 235 12.36 -16.65 -18.49
C ARG A 235 11.63 -16.38 -17.18
N SER A 236 12.28 -16.72 -16.08
CA SER A 236 11.80 -16.46 -14.74
C SER A 236 12.00 -15.00 -14.36
N TYR A 237 11.16 -14.52 -13.47
CA TYR A 237 11.29 -13.26 -12.78
C TYR A 237 10.82 -13.45 -11.35
N SER A 238 11.77 -13.47 -10.41
CA SER A 238 11.50 -13.49 -8.97
C SER A 238 12.03 -12.23 -8.32
N ILE A 239 11.21 -11.62 -7.47
CA ILE A 239 11.55 -10.40 -6.73
C ILE A 239 10.99 -10.49 -5.31
N GLU A 240 11.76 -10.02 -4.35
CA GLU A 240 11.39 -9.95 -2.95
C GLU A 240 11.34 -8.51 -2.48
N PHE A 241 10.43 -8.22 -1.56
CA PHE A 241 10.23 -6.92 -0.97
C PHE A 241 10.17 -7.01 0.54
N VAL A 242 10.67 -5.96 1.18
CA VAL A 242 10.53 -5.76 2.62
C VAL A 242 10.23 -4.29 2.90
N LEU A 243 9.23 -4.05 3.73
CA LEU A 243 8.77 -2.73 4.16
C LEU A 243 9.21 -2.49 5.60
N PHE A 244 9.88 -1.36 5.82
CA PHE A 244 10.35 -0.93 7.13
C PHE A 244 9.68 0.36 7.58
N ASP A 245 9.51 0.50 8.89
CA ASP A 245 9.23 1.77 9.54
C ASP A 245 10.48 2.67 9.54
N GLY A 246 10.36 3.91 9.08
CA GLY A 246 11.47 4.88 9.00
C GLY A 246 11.82 5.54 10.34
N THR A 247 11.11 5.19 11.41
CA THR A 247 11.29 5.70 12.77
C THR A 247 11.72 4.58 13.71
N THR A 248 11.00 3.46 13.75
CA THR A 248 11.32 2.34 14.65
C THR A 248 12.29 1.33 14.02
N TYR A 249 12.45 1.37 12.70
CA TYR A 249 13.24 0.42 11.91
C TYR A 249 12.71 -1.03 11.97
N GLU A 250 11.47 -1.20 12.41
CA GLU A 250 10.82 -2.51 12.44
C GLU A 250 10.44 -2.94 11.03
N GLN A 251 10.63 -4.23 10.76
CA GLN A 251 10.11 -4.87 9.56
C GLN A 251 8.60 -5.05 9.70
N LEU A 252 7.83 -4.32 8.89
CA LEU A 252 6.37 -4.31 8.95
C LEU A 252 5.75 -5.36 8.02
N TRP A 253 6.40 -5.64 6.90
CA TRP A 253 5.88 -6.54 5.87
C TRP A 253 7.00 -7.08 5.00
N GLN A 254 6.87 -8.33 4.56
CA GLN A 254 7.77 -8.95 3.60
C GLN A 254 6.97 -9.90 2.71
N ASN A 255 7.25 -9.89 1.41
CA ASN A 255 6.65 -10.84 0.47
C ASN A 255 7.55 -11.10 -0.73
N SER A 256 7.33 -12.23 -1.39
CA SER A 256 8.03 -12.62 -2.61
C SER A 256 7.03 -12.84 -3.75
N TYR A 257 7.46 -12.47 -4.95
CA TYR A 257 6.67 -12.62 -6.16
C TYR A 257 7.49 -13.40 -7.15
N HIS A 258 6.83 -14.33 -7.83
CA HIS A 258 7.43 -15.13 -8.87
C HIS A 258 6.52 -15.14 -10.09
N SER A 259 7.15 -15.08 -11.25
CA SER A 259 6.49 -15.32 -12.52
C SER A 259 7.45 -15.90 -13.53
N GLN A 260 6.86 -16.39 -14.62
CA GLN A 260 7.58 -16.87 -15.77
C GLN A 260 6.82 -16.46 -17.03
N ALA A 261 7.53 -16.02 -18.04
CA ALA A 261 6.94 -15.62 -19.31
C ALA A 261 7.87 -15.95 -20.48
N VAL A 262 7.30 -16.10 -21.67
CA VAL A 262 8.08 -16.29 -22.89
C VAL A 262 8.98 -15.08 -23.12
N TRP A 263 10.26 -15.33 -23.38
CA TRP A 263 11.22 -14.31 -23.77
C TRP A 263 11.06 -14.03 -25.27
N PRO A 264 10.57 -12.85 -25.68
CA PRO A 264 10.12 -12.61 -27.05
C PRO A 264 11.22 -12.07 -27.96
N PHE A 265 12.48 -12.03 -27.49
CA PHE A 265 13.60 -11.49 -28.23
C PHE A 265 14.59 -12.59 -28.61
N LYS A 266 15.23 -12.48 -29.77
CA LYS A 266 16.31 -13.39 -30.18
C LYS A 266 17.43 -13.41 -29.14
N LYS A 267 18.11 -14.54 -28.95
CA LYS A 267 19.23 -14.68 -28.00
C LYS A 267 20.33 -13.64 -28.18
N THR A 268 20.60 -13.26 -29.42
CA THR A 268 21.65 -12.29 -29.80
C THR A 268 21.19 -10.83 -29.69
N ALA A 269 19.91 -10.59 -29.42
CA ALA A 269 19.38 -9.24 -29.33
C ALA A 269 19.90 -8.53 -28.07
N ILE A 270 20.23 -7.25 -28.22
CA ILE A 270 20.46 -6.33 -27.11
C ILE A 270 19.13 -5.62 -26.87
N VAL A 271 18.62 -5.69 -25.65
CA VAL A 271 17.27 -5.21 -25.30
C VAL A 271 17.37 -4.01 -24.38
N ASP A 272 16.79 -2.89 -24.78
CA ASP A 272 16.69 -1.71 -23.93
C ASP A 272 15.48 -1.85 -22.98
N VAL A 273 15.78 -2.05 -21.69
CA VAL A 273 14.78 -2.17 -20.61
C VAL A 273 14.05 -0.87 -20.30
N ASN A 274 14.47 0.26 -20.86
CA ASN A 274 13.75 1.54 -20.74
C ASN A 274 12.77 1.78 -21.88
N SER A 275 12.80 0.94 -22.93
CA SER A 275 11.97 1.11 -24.11
C SER A 275 10.56 0.55 -23.93
N ASP A 276 9.58 1.18 -24.57
CA ASP A 276 8.20 0.66 -24.63
C ASP A 276 8.16 -0.74 -25.26
N LYS A 277 9.06 -1.03 -26.21
CA LYS A 277 9.18 -2.35 -26.84
C LYS A 277 9.44 -3.45 -25.82
N PHE A 278 10.27 -3.21 -24.80
CA PHE A 278 10.49 -4.16 -23.72
C PHE A 278 9.24 -4.32 -22.86
N TRP A 279 8.63 -3.22 -22.43
CA TRP A 279 7.50 -3.24 -21.50
C TRP A 279 6.19 -3.72 -22.14
N GLN A 280 6.02 -3.58 -23.45
CA GLN A 280 4.88 -4.14 -24.20
C GLN A 280 5.06 -5.62 -24.54
N SER A 281 6.27 -6.16 -24.37
CA SER A 281 6.55 -7.56 -24.62
C SER A 281 5.92 -8.48 -23.57
N ALA A 282 5.72 -9.76 -23.89
CA ALA A 282 5.12 -10.74 -22.96
C ALA A 282 5.87 -10.79 -21.60
N TYR A 283 7.20 -10.71 -21.62
CA TYR A 283 8.01 -10.69 -20.40
C TYR A 283 7.83 -9.37 -19.61
N GLY A 284 7.89 -8.22 -20.29
CA GLY A 284 7.72 -6.91 -19.65
C GLY A 284 6.31 -6.71 -19.06
N GLN A 285 5.27 -7.22 -19.73
CA GLN A 285 3.90 -7.20 -19.21
C GLN A 285 3.73 -8.07 -17.96
N ASN A 286 4.39 -9.22 -17.91
CA ASN A 286 4.35 -10.07 -16.72
C ASN A 286 4.98 -9.36 -15.50
N ILE A 287 6.13 -8.71 -15.70
CA ILE A 287 6.74 -7.84 -14.68
C ILE A 287 5.78 -6.72 -14.26
N ASN A 288 5.07 -6.09 -15.20
CA ASN A 288 4.08 -5.06 -14.89
C ASN A 288 2.91 -5.59 -14.05
N ASN A 289 2.45 -6.82 -14.29
CA ASN A 289 1.40 -7.44 -13.47
C ASN A 289 1.86 -7.65 -12.02
N ILE A 290 3.12 -8.05 -11.82
CA ILE A 290 3.73 -8.11 -10.49
C ILE A 290 3.81 -6.72 -9.86
N ASN A 291 4.30 -5.70 -10.59
CA ASN A 291 4.38 -4.33 -10.09
C ASN A 291 3.01 -3.79 -9.65
N GLN A 292 1.95 -4.14 -10.38
CA GLN A 292 0.59 -3.78 -10.02
C GLN A 292 0.11 -4.52 -8.75
N SER A 293 0.40 -5.82 -8.64
CA SER A 293 0.06 -6.62 -7.45
C SER A 293 0.76 -6.07 -6.20
N ILE A 294 2.06 -5.79 -6.29
CA ILE A 294 2.83 -5.16 -5.21
C ILE A 294 2.24 -3.81 -4.83
N SER A 295 1.81 -3.02 -5.82
CA SER A 295 1.21 -1.71 -5.55
C SER A 295 -0.01 -1.85 -4.64
N TYR A 296 -0.86 -2.87 -4.83
CA TYR A 296 -1.98 -3.09 -3.93
C TYR A 296 -1.58 -3.68 -2.58
N ASP A 297 -0.66 -4.64 -2.57
CA ASP A 297 -0.24 -5.30 -1.33
C ASP A 297 0.41 -4.29 -0.37
N ILE A 298 1.21 -3.36 -0.90
CA ILE A 298 1.76 -2.24 -0.13
C ILE A 298 0.67 -1.30 0.37
N GLN A 299 -0.31 -0.96 -0.45
CA GLN A 299 -1.43 -0.11 -0.02
C GLN A 299 -2.22 -0.75 1.11
N ALA A 300 -2.48 -2.06 1.02
CA ALA A 300 -3.16 -2.83 2.05
C ALA A 300 -2.33 -2.92 3.34
N ALA A 301 -1.04 -3.26 3.22
CA ALA A 301 -0.13 -3.34 4.36
C ALA A 301 0.03 -2.00 5.08
N MET A 302 -0.03 -0.89 4.34
CA MET A 302 0.12 0.44 4.89
C MET A 302 -1.18 1.10 5.36
N ALA A 303 -2.35 0.57 5.00
CA ALA A 303 -3.64 1.24 5.19
C ALA A 303 -3.83 1.73 6.64
N CYS A 304 -3.49 0.88 7.62
CA CYS A 304 -3.70 1.13 9.04
C CYS A 304 -2.46 1.43 9.86
N LEU A 305 -1.32 1.61 9.19
CA LEU A 305 -0.13 2.09 9.87
C LEU A 305 -0.32 3.56 10.33
N PRO A 306 0.28 3.97 11.46
CA PRO A 306 0.11 5.31 11.97
C PRO A 306 0.83 6.35 11.11
N THR A 307 0.22 7.52 10.89
CA THR A 307 0.91 8.62 10.22
C THR A 307 1.79 9.36 11.23
N GLN A 308 3.06 8.97 11.25
CA GLN A 308 4.06 9.51 12.16
C GLN A 308 4.98 10.52 11.47
N GLY A 309 5.43 11.52 12.21
CA GLY A 309 6.43 12.50 11.77
C GLY A 309 7.53 12.65 12.80
N LYS A 310 8.50 13.50 12.51
CA LYS A 310 9.58 13.89 13.39
C LYS A 310 9.59 15.40 13.58
N ILE A 311 9.98 15.84 14.78
CA ILE A 311 10.29 17.23 15.07
C ILE A 311 11.64 17.57 14.41
N MET A 312 11.60 18.47 13.43
CA MET A 312 12.79 18.91 12.69
C MET A 312 13.48 20.11 13.35
N HIS A 313 12.70 20.94 14.05
CA HIS A 313 13.21 22.15 14.68
C HIS A 313 12.28 22.59 15.82
N MET A 314 12.83 23.29 16.80
CA MET A 314 12.07 23.84 17.92
C MET A 314 12.58 25.24 18.27
N GLU A 315 11.66 26.19 18.44
CA GLU A 315 11.97 27.54 18.84
C GLU A 315 10.77 28.18 19.57
N ASN A 316 11.00 28.75 20.76
CA ASN A 316 10.00 29.55 21.50
C ASN A 316 8.61 28.88 21.63
N GLY A 317 8.57 27.59 22.00
CA GLY A 317 7.32 26.83 22.16
C GLY A 317 6.64 26.42 20.84
N LYS A 318 7.27 26.72 19.70
CA LYS A 318 6.87 26.26 18.36
C LYS A 318 7.75 25.11 17.93
N VAL A 319 7.14 24.15 17.23
CA VAL A 319 7.85 23.00 16.66
C VAL A 319 7.57 22.93 15.16
N VAL A 320 8.61 22.66 14.39
CA VAL A 320 8.51 22.36 12.96
C VAL A 320 8.52 20.86 12.80
N ILE A 321 7.50 20.30 12.16
CA ILE A 321 7.38 18.86 11.92
C ILE A 321 7.45 18.57 10.42
N ASN A 322 7.90 17.36 10.09
CA ASN A 322 8.03 16.91 8.70
C ASN A 322 6.75 16.29 8.11
N LEU A 323 5.60 16.68 8.63
CA LEU A 323 4.27 16.37 8.12
C LEU A 323 3.58 17.66 7.65
N GLY A 324 2.76 17.57 6.60
CA GLY A 324 2.15 18.76 5.97
C GLY A 324 0.87 18.44 5.18
N LYS A 325 0.48 19.32 4.26
CA LYS A 325 -0.77 19.21 3.48
C LYS A 325 -0.79 17.91 2.67
N ALA A 326 0.36 17.54 2.11
CA ALA A 326 0.50 16.33 1.31
C ALA A 326 0.28 15.04 2.13
N HIS A 327 0.45 15.11 3.45
CA HIS A 327 0.20 14.02 4.39
C HIS A 327 -1.26 13.96 4.88
N GLY A 328 -2.09 14.94 4.52
CA GLY A 328 -3.49 15.03 4.93
C GLY A 328 -3.75 15.86 6.20
N LEU A 329 -2.72 16.52 6.75
CA LEU A 329 -2.87 17.36 7.94
C LEU A 329 -3.73 18.60 7.68
N LYS A 330 -4.49 19.01 8.70
CA LYS A 330 -5.35 20.21 8.70
C LYS A 330 -4.90 21.22 9.75
N LYS A 331 -5.15 22.51 9.49
CA LYS A 331 -4.93 23.57 10.48
C LYS A 331 -5.82 23.32 11.70
N GLY A 332 -5.27 23.46 12.89
CA GLY A 332 -5.97 23.19 14.15
C GLY A 332 -5.97 21.72 14.58
N GLN A 333 -5.41 20.81 13.79
CA GLN A 333 -5.30 19.40 14.15
C GLN A 333 -4.35 19.21 15.34
N MET A 334 -4.69 18.25 16.20
CA MET A 334 -3.94 17.91 17.40
C MET A 334 -3.05 16.70 17.14
N LEU A 335 -1.81 16.77 17.64
CA LEU A 335 -0.85 15.67 17.59
C LEU A 335 -0.28 15.44 18.98
N SER A 336 0.01 14.17 19.29
CA SER A 336 0.77 13.77 20.46
C SER A 336 2.26 13.72 20.11
N ILE A 337 3.10 13.94 21.11
CA ILE A 337 4.54 13.77 21.00
C ILE A 337 4.94 12.49 21.75
N ALA A 338 5.78 11.68 21.12
CA ALA A 338 6.38 10.51 21.74
C ALA A 338 7.90 10.57 21.60
N HIS A 339 8.59 10.26 22.69
CA HIS A 339 10.04 10.21 22.71
C HIS A 339 10.49 8.81 22.30
N HIS A 340 11.38 8.72 21.31
CA HIS A 340 11.93 7.44 20.90
C HIS A 340 13.21 7.16 21.68
N ASN A 341 13.17 6.12 22.52
CA ASN A 341 14.33 5.58 23.21
C ASN A 341 14.62 4.18 22.70
N TYR A 342 15.78 3.67 23.06
CA TYR A 342 16.13 2.29 22.82
C TYR A 342 16.34 1.56 24.13
N LEU A 343 15.81 0.34 24.22
CA LEU A 343 16.13 -0.58 25.30
C LEU A 343 17.22 -1.53 24.82
N THR A 344 18.08 -1.97 25.72
CA THR A 344 19.08 -2.99 25.42
C THR A 344 18.73 -4.25 26.20
N ASP A 345 18.63 -5.38 25.51
CA ASP A 345 18.42 -6.67 26.17
C ASP A 345 19.69 -7.14 26.90
N ALA A 346 19.59 -8.26 27.62
CA ALA A 346 20.71 -8.83 28.36
C ALA A 346 21.89 -9.30 27.48
N ALA A 347 21.66 -9.50 26.18
CA ALA A 347 22.67 -9.90 25.20
C ALA A 347 23.31 -8.70 24.46
N GLY A 348 22.87 -7.46 24.76
CA GLY A 348 23.36 -6.25 24.11
C GLY A 348 22.59 -5.85 22.85
N ASN A 349 21.49 -6.53 22.51
CA ASN A 349 20.67 -6.18 21.35
C ASN A 349 19.79 -4.97 21.67
N ILE A 350 19.73 -4.05 20.73
CA ILE A 350 18.98 -2.80 20.86
C ILE A 350 17.56 -3.02 20.32
N MET A 351 16.56 -2.71 21.12
CA MET A 351 15.13 -2.78 20.78
C MET A 351 14.52 -1.38 20.77
N PRO A 352 13.69 -1.04 19.77
CA PRO A 352 12.97 0.23 19.75
C PRO A 352 12.01 0.32 20.94
N HIS A 353 11.96 1.47 21.61
CA HIS A 353 11.06 1.72 22.72
C HIS A 353 10.53 3.16 22.69
N THR A 354 9.26 3.31 22.35
CA THR A 354 8.62 4.62 22.29
C THR A 354 7.89 4.92 23.60
N VAL A 355 8.19 6.07 24.21
CA VAL A 355 7.50 6.57 25.40
C VAL A 355 6.59 7.72 24.98
N THR A 356 5.28 7.48 24.94
CA THR A 356 4.29 8.52 24.65
C THR A 356 4.30 9.54 25.78
N THR A 357 4.58 10.80 25.44
CA THR A 357 4.54 11.90 26.42
C THR A 357 3.13 12.44 26.58
N LEU A 358 2.85 13.14 27.68
CA LEU A 358 1.61 13.89 27.84
C LEU A 358 1.57 15.18 26.98
N ASN A 359 2.65 15.48 26.26
CA ASN A 359 2.76 16.69 25.47
C ASN A 359 1.94 16.56 24.19
N THR A 360 1.18 17.61 23.92
CA THR A 360 0.32 17.72 22.75
C THR A 360 0.54 19.06 22.07
N ILE A 361 0.47 19.06 20.75
CA ILE A 361 0.70 20.22 19.90
C ILE A 361 -0.44 20.40 18.92
N ARG A 362 -0.71 21.65 18.55
CA ARG A 362 -1.75 22.02 17.59
C ARG A 362 -1.14 22.64 16.36
N ILE A 363 -1.54 22.18 15.18
CA ILE A 363 -1.06 22.75 13.92
C ILE A 363 -1.55 24.20 13.76
N GLU A 364 -0.60 25.13 13.63
CA GLU A 364 -0.87 26.56 13.41
C GLU A 364 -0.72 26.95 11.94
N GLN A 365 0.38 26.50 11.31
CA GLN A 365 0.69 26.77 9.91
C GLN A 365 1.01 25.48 9.16
N LEU A 366 0.62 25.43 7.89
CA LEU A 366 0.66 24.22 7.09
C LEU A 366 1.27 24.49 5.72
N TYR A 367 2.38 23.83 5.43
CA TYR A 367 3.06 23.82 4.14
C TYR A 367 2.82 22.48 3.44
N GLN A 368 3.36 22.32 2.23
CA GLN A 368 3.12 21.11 1.45
C GLN A 368 3.65 19.86 2.17
N GLN A 369 4.88 19.92 2.68
CA GLN A 369 5.58 18.78 3.30
C GLN A 369 5.87 18.96 4.79
N THR A 370 5.68 20.17 5.32
CA THR A 370 6.00 20.51 6.72
C THR A 370 4.85 21.29 7.35
N ALA A 371 4.87 21.38 8.67
CA ALA A 371 3.92 22.18 9.43
C ALA A 371 4.61 22.81 10.64
N ILE A 372 4.09 23.96 11.06
CA ILE A 372 4.45 24.60 12.33
C ILE A 372 3.32 24.35 13.29
N ALA A 373 3.65 23.76 14.43
CA ALA A 373 2.73 23.48 15.51
C ALA A 373 3.15 24.23 16.78
N VAL A 374 2.18 24.52 17.63
CA VAL A 374 2.38 25.22 18.90
C VAL A 374 1.87 24.36 20.04
N SER A 375 2.46 24.50 21.23
CA SER A 375 1.93 23.86 22.42
C SER A 375 0.52 24.39 22.77
N ILE A 376 -0.27 23.57 23.46
CA ILE A 376 -1.58 23.99 23.94
C ILE A 376 -1.41 24.93 25.13
N ASP A 377 -2.16 26.03 25.14
CA ASP A 377 -2.18 27.03 26.21
C ASP A 377 -0.79 27.63 26.52
N ASP A 378 0.11 27.68 25.53
CA ASP A 378 1.52 28.09 25.69
C ASP A 378 2.26 27.30 26.79
N LYS A 379 1.81 26.08 27.09
CA LYS A 379 2.48 25.22 28.06
C LYS A 379 3.89 24.89 27.59
N PRO A 380 4.88 24.85 28.49
CA PRO A 380 6.20 24.35 28.14
C PRO A 380 6.07 22.90 27.65
N LEU A 381 6.97 22.50 26.77
CA LEU A 381 7.10 21.14 26.23
C LEU A 381 8.30 20.44 26.93
N PRO A 382 8.18 20.07 28.21
CA PRO A 382 9.31 19.50 28.95
C PRO A 382 9.72 18.15 28.35
N GLY A 383 11.03 17.96 28.19
CA GLY A 383 11.60 16.71 27.69
C GLY A 383 11.44 16.48 26.19
N VAL A 384 10.77 17.37 25.45
CA VAL A 384 10.66 17.27 23.99
C VAL A 384 11.97 17.64 23.33
N GLN A 385 12.36 16.89 22.31
CA GLN A 385 13.63 17.01 21.60
C GLN A 385 13.43 17.01 20.07
N ILE A 386 14.45 17.48 19.35
CA ILE A 386 14.53 17.27 17.89
C ILE A 386 14.62 15.76 17.65
N ASN A 387 13.97 15.28 16.59
CA ASN A 387 13.76 13.88 16.22
C ASN A 387 12.73 13.11 17.06
N ASP A 388 12.09 13.73 18.05
CA ASP A 388 10.92 13.13 18.69
C ASP A 388 9.81 12.89 17.66
N VAL A 389 9.06 11.83 17.90
CA VAL A 389 7.99 11.36 17.03
C VAL A 389 6.74 12.16 17.31
N VAL A 390 6.06 12.59 16.26
CA VAL A 390 4.73 13.18 16.35
C VAL A 390 3.71 12.26 15.71
N GLU A 391 2.61 12.02 16.39
CA GLU A 391 1.55 11.13 15.92
C GLU A 391 0.20 11.82 15.96
N ILE A 392 -0.65 11.49 14.98
CA ILE A 392 -2.01 12.02 14.92
C ILE A 392 -2.85 11.35 16.01
N ILE A 393 -3.42 12.17 16.90
CA ILE A 393 -4.36 11.68 17.91
C ILE A 393 -5.64 11.28 17.19
N SER A 394 -5.92 9.98 17.13
CA SER A 394 -7.22 9.46 16.71
C SER A 394 -8.29 10.02 17.65
N GLN A 395 -9.14 10.92 17.15
CA GLN A 395 -10.34 11.30 17.91
C GLN A 395 -11.26 10.08 17.88
N GLU A 396 -11.35 9.36 19.00
CA GLU A 396 -12.54 8.55 19.26
C GLU A 396 -13.72 9.52 19.29
N LEU A 397 -14.64 9.32 18.33
CA LEU A 397 -15.88 10.09 18.20
C LEU A 397 -16.94 9.53 19.13
#